data_AF-A0A949MF35-F1
#
_entry.id   AF-A0A949MF35-F1
#
_cell.length_a   1.000
_cell.length_b   1.000
_cell.length_c   1.000
_cell.angle_alpha   90.00
_cell.angle_beta   90.00
_cell.angle_gamma   90.00
#
_symmetry.space_group_name_H-M   'P 1'
#
loop_
_entity.id
_entity.type
_entity.pdbx_description
1 polymer ?
#
loop_
_entity_poly.entity_id
_entity_poly.type
_entity_poly.pdbx_seq_one_letter_code
_entity_poly.pdbx_strand_id
1 'polypeptide(L)' 'LVNRGGATGADVLALARAIQEDVLARFGVQLEPEPVVI' A
#
# COMPACT_ATOMS: atom_id res chain seq x y z
N LEU A 1 5.38 1.85 -4.31
CA LEU A 1 4.98 0.52 -4.82
C LEU A 1 5.45 0.42 -6.27
N VAL A 2 5.99 -0.72 -6.72
CA VAL A 2 6.51 -0.89 -8.09
C VAL A 2 6.00 -2.21 -8.67
N ASN A 3 5.41 -2.16 -9.86
CA ASN A 3 5.03 -3.36 -10.61
C ASN A 3 6.24 -3.86 -11.42
N ARG A 4 6.68 -5.10 -11.19
CA ARG A 4 7.78 -5.75 -11.93
C ARG A 4 7.30 -6.54 -13.17
N GLY A 5 6.03 -6.40 -13.54
CA GLY A 5 5.33 -7.17 -14.56
C GLY A 5 4.28 -8.09 -13.93
N GLY A 6 3.09 -8.16 -14.54
CA GLY A 6 2.02 -9.10 -14.16
C GLY A 6 1.20 -8.75 -12.92
N ALA A 7 1.57 -7.73 -12.13
CA ALA A 7 0.76 -7.34 -10.96
C ALA A 7 -0.52 -6.62 -11.40
N THR A 8 -1.62 -6.97 -10.74
CA THR A 8 -2.94 -6.33 -10.89
C THR A 8 -3.10 -5.14 -9.95
N GLY A 9 -4.13 -4.32 -10.16
CA GLY A 9 -4.48 -3.26 -9.21
C GLY A 9 -4.78 -3.80 -7.81
N ALA A 10 -5.41 -4.97 -7.71
CA ALA A 10 -5.69 -5.62 -6.43
C ALA A 10 -4.41 -5.99 -5.68
N ASP A 11 -3.39 -6.49 -6.39
CA ASP A 11 -2.10 -6.84 -5.77
C ASP A 11 -1.39 -5.61 -5.20
N VAL A 12 -1.44 -4.50 -5.93
CA VAL A 12 -0.85 -3.22 -5.49
C VAL A 12 -1.59 -2.70 -4.26
N LEU A 13 -2.93 -2.74 -4.25
CA LEU A 13 -3.75 -2.29 -3.12
C LEU A 13 -3.56 -3.18 -1.88
N ALA A 14 -3.44 -4.49 -2.05
CA ALA A 14 -3.18 -5.41 -0.94
C ALA A 14 -1.82 -5.10 -0.29
N LEU A 15 -0.79 -4.90 -1.10
CA LEU A 15 0.54 -4.53 -0.59
C LEU A 15 0.55 -3.15 0.07
N ALA A 16 -0.19 -2.18 -0.49
CA ALA A 16 -0.34 -0.85 0.11
C ALA A 16 -0.92 -0.94 1.53
N ARG A 17 -2.00 -1.71 1.71
CA ARG A 17 -2.66 -1.91 3.01
C ARG A 17 -1.74 -2.58 4.03
N ALA A 18 -1.04 -3.64 3.63
CA ALA A 18 -0.08 -4.31 4.51
C ALA A 18 1.02 -3.34 5.01
N ILE A 19 1.55 -2.50 4.13
CA ILE A 19 2.54 -1.48 4.50
C ILE A 19 1.94 -0.45 5.48
N GLN A 20 0.71 0.02 5.21
CA GLN A 20 0.02 0.97 6.10
C GLN A 20 -0.19 0.40 7.50
N GLU A 21 -0.66 -0.85 7.60
CA GLU A 21 -0.88 -1.56 8.86
C GLU A 21 0.43 -1.76 9.63
N ASP A 22 1.49 -2.19 8.96
CA ASP A 22 2.81 -2.39 9.57
C ASP A 22 3.38 -1.07 10.13
N VAL A 23 3.23 0.02 9.37
CA VAL A 23 3.74 1.33 9.79
C VAL A 23 2.93 1.87 10.97
N LEU A 24 1.61 1.70 10.96
CA LEU A 24 0.76 2.07 12.08
C LEU A 24 1.13 1.27 13.34
N ALA A 25 1.28 -0.04 13.23
CA ALA A 25 1.60 -0.91 14.36
C ALA A 25 2.99 -0.62 14.96
N ARG A 26 3.98 -0.33 14.12
CA ARG A 26 5.37 -0.14 14.56
C ARG A 26 5.67 1.28 15.03
N PHE A 27 5.03 2.27 14.44
CA PHE A 27 5.40 3.68 14.63
C PHE A 27 4.24 4.55 15.11
N GLY A 28 3.01 4.04 15.14
CA GLY A 28 1.82 4.83 15.48
C GLY A 28 1.48 5.89 14.43
N VAL A 29 2.02 5.76 13.21
CA VAL A 29 1.82 6.72 12.12
C VAL A 29 0.87 6.13 11.08
N GLN A 30 -0.20 6.86 10.77
CA GLN A 30 -1.09 6.51 9.69
C GLN A 30 -0.56 7.09 8.37
N LEU A 31 -0.35 6.23 7.37
CA LEU A 31 0.07 6.65 6.04
C LEU A 31 -1.16 6.86 5.13
N GLU A 32 -1.26 8.05 4.54
CA GLU A 32 -2.26 8.34 3.53
C GLU A 32 -1.73 7.96 2.13
N PRO A 33 -2.55 7.32 1.26
CA PRO A 33 -2.16 7.10 -0.12
C PRO A 33 -2.07 8.42 -0.87
N GLU A 34 -0.90 8.72 -1.43
CA GLU A 34 -0.74 9.78 -2.43
C GLU A 34 -1.50 9.49 -3.75
N PRO A 35 -1.49 8.26 -4.31
CA PRO A 35 -2.17 8.01 -5.58
C PRO A 35 -3.68 7.93 -5.41
N VAL A 36 -4.41 8.51 -6.37
CA VAL A 36 -5.86 8.37 -6.49
C VAL A 36 -6.20 7.00 -7.10
N VAL A 37 -7.05 6.24 -6.41
CA VAL A 37 -7.56 4.95 -6.90
C VAL A 37 -8.86 5.21 -7.68
N ILE A 38 -8.95 4.70 -8.91
CA ILE A 38 -10.10 4.86 -9.83
C ILE A 38 -10.72 3.49 -10.10
#